data_AF-A0A531KGT4-F1
#
_entry.id   AF-A0A531KGT4-F1
#
_cell.length_a   1.000
_cell.length_b   1.000
_cell.length_c   1.000
_cell.angle_alpha   90.00
_cell.angle_beta   90.00
_cell.angle_gamma   90.00
#
_symmetry.space_group_name_H-M   'P 1'
#
loop_
_entity.id
_entity.type
_entity.pdbx_description
1 polymer ?
#
loop_
_entity_poly.entity_id
_entity_poly.type
_entity_poly.pdbx_seq_one_letter_code
_entity_poly.pdbx_strand_id
1 'polypeptide(L)'
;GKFLPDQDRPNEGIFSFQDDDDQWLSLRYDLTAPMARFVAENFERLPKPYRSYRSGWVFRNEKPGPGRFRQFMQFDADTVGTPGVAADAEMAMMMADVIEALGIKRGDYVIRVNNRKVLDGVLEAIGLGGDENISRRLSVLRAIDKLDKFGPEGVKLLLGKGRWDGGKEGEG
;
A
#
# COMPACT_ATOMS: atom_id res chain seq x y z
N GLY A 1 -16.45 -19.32 12.00
CA GLY A 1 -17.61 -18.74 11.30
C GLY A 1 -17.09 -18.23 10.00
N LYS A 2 -17.26 -19.02 8.94
CA LYS A 2 -16.49 -18.99 7.68
C LYS A 2 -16.34 -17.57 7.12
N PHE A 3 -15.24 -16.90 7.46
CA PHE A 3 -14.83 -15.63 6.86
C PHE A 3 -13.99 -15.92 5.62
N LEU A 4 -14.66 -16.32 4.53
CA LEU A 4 -14.10 -16.11 3.20
C LEU A 4 -14.75 -14.83 2.66
N PRO A 5 -13.95 -13.89 2.11
CA PRO A 5 -14.52 -12.71 1.46
C PRO A 5 -15.41 -13.15 0.31
N ASP A 6 -16.60 -12.54 0.20
CA ASP A 6 -17.46 -12.67 -0.97
C ASP A 6 -16.63 -12.32 -2.22
N GLN A 7 -16.33 -13.33 -3.02
CA GLN A 7 -15.57 -13.20 -4.28
C GLN A 7 -16.32 -12.39 -5.34
N ASP A 8 -17.61 -12.11 -5.10
CA ASP A 8 -18.49 -11.36 -5.98
C ASP A 8 -18.34 -9.83 -5.84
N ARG A 9 -17.52 -9.34 -4.89
CA ARG A 9 -17.26 -7.89 -4.76
C ARG A 9 -15.98 -7.48 -5.49
N PRO A 10 -16.05 -6.55 -6.45
CA PRO A 10 -14.85 -5.97 -7.02
C PRO A 10 -14.05 -5.26 -5.92
N ASN A 11 -12.78 -5.65 -5.77
CA ASN A 11 -11.78 -5.09 -4.85
C ASN A 11 -12.04 -5.36 -3.36
N GLU A 12 -11.50 -6.47 -2.85
CA GLU A 12 -11.43 -6.76 -1.41
C GLU A 12 -10.87 -5.56 -0.63
N GLY A 13 -11.57 -5.15 0.43
CA GLY A 13 -11.12 -4.05 1.30
C GLY A 13 -11.59 -2.65 0.90
N ILE A 14 -12.39 -2.49 -0.16
CA ILE A 14 -13.01 -1.21 -0.55
C ILE A 14 -14.47 -1.16 -0.07
N PHE A 15 -14.94 0.03 0.32
CA PHE A 15 -16.38 0.27 0.52
C PHE A 15 -17.03 0.59 -0.82
N SER A 16 -17.79 -0.37 -1.34
CA SER A 16 -18.52 -0.25 -2.59
C SER A 16 -20.00 -0.53 -2.38
N PHE A 17 -20.84 0.21 -3.09
CA PHE A 17 -22.30 0.07 -3.09
C PHE A 17 -22.85 0.48 -4.46
N GLN A 18 -24.05 0.02 -4.79
CA GLN A 18 -24.75 0.49 -5.99
C GLN A 18 -25.60 1.72 -5.64
N ASP A 19 -25.70 2.67 -6.57
CA ASP A 19 -26.68 3.74 -6.50
C ASP A 19 -28.06 3.28 -7.02
N ASP A 20 -29.02 4.21 -7.08
CA ASP A 20 -30.39 3.94 -7.52
C ASP A 20 -30.49 3.49 -9.00
N ASP A 21 -29.42 3.69 -9.78
CA ASP A 21 -29.30 3.31 -11.20
C ASP A 21 -28.42 2.04 -11.38
N ASP A 22 -28.26 1.25 -10.32
CA ASP A 22 -27.44 0.04 -10.25
C ASP A 22 -25.95 0.24 -10.58
N GLN A 23 -25.45 1.49 -10.57
CA GLN A 23 -24.04 1.79 -10.86
C GLN A 23 -23.17 1.60 -9.63
N TRP A 24 -22.02 0.96 -9.82
CA TRP A 24 -21.06 0.78 -8.73
C TRP A 24 -20.35 2.08 -8.37
N LEU A 25 -20.51 2.49 -7.12
CA LEU A 25 -19.77 3.56 -6.49
C LEU A 25 -18.86 2.99 -5.42
N SER A 26 -17.68 3.60 -5.27
CA SER A 26 -16.75 3.30 -4.19
C SER A 26 -16.36 4.55 -3.45
N LEU A 27 -16.32 4.47 -2.12
CA LEU A 27 -15.61 5.47 -1.33
C LEU A 27 -14.12 5.35 -1.64
N ARG A 28 -13.44 6.49 -1.83
CA ARG A 28 -12.02 6.52 -2.16
C ARG A 28 -11.18 5.79 -1.11
N TYR A 29 -10.40 4.81 -1.57
CA TYR A 29 -9.51 4.00 -0.73
C TYR A 29 -8.24 4.74 -0.31
N ASP A 30 -7.75 5.61 -1.21
CA ASP A 30 -6.61 6.50 -1.02
C ASP A 30 -6.83 7.84 -1.77
N LEU A 31 -5.80 8.70 -1.80
CA LEU A 31 -5.81 9.93 -2.60
C LEU A 31 -5.01 9.79 -3.92
N THR A 32 -4.19 8.74 -4.07
CA THR A 32 -3.41 8.43 -5.27
C THR A 32 -4.28 8.19 -6.50
N ALA A 33 -5.30 7.33 -6.42
CA ALA A 33 -6.14 7.01 -7.58
C ALA A 33 -6.90 8.25 -8.09
N PRO A 34 -7.56 9.05 -7.23
CA PRO A 34 -8.14 10.33 -7.62
C PRO A 34 -7.12 11.32 -8.20
N MET A 35 -5.90 11.38 -7.64
CA MET A 35 -4.82 12.21 -8.18
C MET A 35 -4.43 11.78 -9.59
N ALA A 36 -4.23 10.48 -9.81
CA ALA A 36 -3.87 9.93 -11.11
C ALA A 36 -4.95 10.22 -12.16
N ARG A 37 -6.23 10.08 -11.80
CA ARG A 37 -7.36 10.45 -12.66
C ARG A 37 -7.31 11.93 -13.05
N PHE A 38 -7.14 12.82 -12.08
CA PHE A 38 -7.03 14.26 -12.33
C PHE A 38 -5.87 14.59 -13.28
N VAL A 39 -4.70 13.97 -13.05
CA VAL A 39 -3.53 14.19 -13.90
C VAL A 39 -3.76 13.65 -15.31
N ALA A 40 -4.36 12.48 -15.46
CA ALA A 40 -4.67 11.90 -16.77
C ALA A 40 -5.66 12.77 -17.57
N GLU A 41 -6.73 13.23 -16.93
CA GLU A 41 -7.75 14.11 -17.55
C GLU A 41 -7.17 15.46 -17.99
N ASN A 42 -6.10 15.93 -17.34
CA ASN A 42 -5.52 17.25 -17.55
C ASN A 42 -4.08 17.22 -18.07
N PHE A 43 -3.60 16.06 -18.52
CA PHE A 43 -2.17 15.80 -18.70
C PHE A 43 -1.49 16.85 -19.58
N GLU A 44 -2.08 17.20 -20.72
CA GLU A 44 -1.53 18.19 -21.65
C GLU A 44 -1.42 19.60 -21.06
N ARG A 45 -2.36 19.98 -20.18
CA ARG A 45 -2.48 21.35 -19.66
C ARG A 45 -1.69 21.58 -18.38
N LEU A 46 -1.39 20.52 -17.63
CA LEU A 46 -0.65 20.64 -16.39
C LEU A 46 0.83 20.99 -16.65
N PRO A 47 1.44 21.89 -15.86
CA PRO A 47 2.87 22.14 -15.91
C PRO A 47 3.64 20.89 -15.45
N LYS A 48 4.80 20.62 -16.06
CA LYS A 48 5.68 19.51 -15.67
C LYS A 48 7.02 20.06 -15.15
N PRO A 49 7.52 19.58 -14.00
CA PRO A 49 6.89 18.58 -13.13
C PRO A 49 5.68 19.15 -12.39
N TYR A 50 4.62 18.33 -12.27
CA TYR A 50 3.43 18.66 -11.51
C TYR A 50 3.64 18.22 -10.07
N ARG A 51 3.77 19.18 -9.15
CA ARG A 51 3.87 18.95 -7.71
C ARG A 51 2.55 19.31 -7.05
N SER A 52 2.02 18.42 -6.22
CA SER A 52 0.77 18.67 -5.50
C SER A 52 0.74 17.97 -4.15
N TYR A 53 0.00 18.52 -3.21
CA TYR A 53 -0.35 17.85 -1.97
C TYR A 53 -1.87 17.80 -1.81
N ARG A 54 -2.36 16.81 -1.07
CA ARG A 54 -3.78 16.62 -0.77
C ARG A 54 -3.94 16.14 0.65
N SER A 55 -5.00 16.60 1.31
CA SER A 55 -5.45 16.08 2.59
C SER A 55 -6.92 15.72 2.50
N GLY A 56 -7.31 14.54 2.98
CA GLY A 56 -8.71 14.17 2.99
C GLY A 56 -8.99 12.85 3.70
N TRP A 57 -10.25 12.68 4.09
CA TRP A 57 -10.76 11.41 4.62
C TRP A 57 -10.73 10.33 3.55
N VAL A 58 -10.22 9.16 3.89
CA VAL A 58 -10.21 7.93 3.08
C VAL A 58 -10.88 6.80 3.82
N PHE A 59 -11.33 5.77 3.09
CA PHE A 59 -12.16 4.71 3.64
C PHE A 59 -11.64 3.33 3.25
N ARG A 60 -11.45 2.47 4.24
CA ARG A 60 -10.97 1.09 4.04
C ARG A 60 -11.91 0.10 4.72
N ASN A 61 -12.48 -0.81 3.95
CA ASN A 61 -13.36 -1.87 4.44
C ASN A 61 -12.55 -3.05 5.00
N GLU A 62 -11.71 -2.74 5.99
CA GLU A 62 -10.84 -3.70 6.65
C GLU A 62 -11.44 -4.14 8.01
N LYS A 63 -10.92 -5.26 8.55
CA LYS A 63 -11.29 -5.71 9.90
C LYS A 63 -10.82 -4.65 10.92
N PRO A 64 -11.74 -4.07 11.72
CA PRO A 64 -11.37 -3.07 12.71
C PRO A 64 -10.50 -3.69 13.81
N GLY A 65 -9.67 -2.85 14.42
CA GLY A 65 -8.79 -3.23 15.53
C GLY A 65 -8.24 -1.98 16.24
N PRO A 66 -7.48 -2.13 17.33
CA PRO A 66 -6.86 -1.01 18.02
C PRO A 66 -6.05 -0.14 17.04
N GLY A 67 -6.40 1.14 16.93
CA GLY A 67 -5.77 2.09 16.01
C GLY A 67 -6.08 1.89 14.52
N ARG A 68 -6.89 0.89 14.16
CA ARG A 68 -7.27 0.58 12.77
C ARG A 68 -8.72 0.96 12.51
N PHE A 69 -8.91 2.21 12.12
CA PHE A 69 -10.21 2.79 11.78
C PHE A 69 -10.59 2.51 10.32
N ARG A 70 -11.88 2.49 10.04
CA ARG A 70 -12.43 2.36 8.68
C ARG A 70 -12.51 3.70 7.93
N GLN A 71 -12.36 4.80 8.66
CA GLN A 71 -12.21 6.16 8.14
C GLN A 71 -11.04 6.83 8.88
N PHE A 72 -10.14 7.48 8.15
CA PHE A 72 -9.06 8.27 8.72
C PHE A 72 -8.58 9.35 7.75
N MET A 73 -7.90 10.37 8.28
CA MET A 73 -7.35 11.47 7.50
C MET A 73 -6.03 11.00 6.88
N GLN A 74 -5.86 11.21 5.58
CA GLN A 74 -4.62 10.95 4.86
C GLN A 74 -4.07 12.27 4.31
N PHE A 75 -2.74 12.39 4.30
CA PHE A 75 -2.00 13.51 3.71
C PHE A 75 -1.04 12.92 2.67
N ASP A 76 -1.25 13.25 1.41
CA ASP A 76 -0.41 12.81 0.29
C ASP A 76 0.32 14.00 -0.31
N ALA A 77 1.55 13.77 -0.76
CA ALA A 77 2.33 14.70 -1.56
C ALA A 77 2.95 13.93 -2.72
N ASP A 78 2.69 14.40 -3.93
CA ASP A 78 3.02 13.70 -5.18
C ASP A 78 3.75 14.63 -6.14
N THR A 79 4.73 14.07 -6.87
CA THR A 79 5.31 14.71 -8.05
C THR A 79 5.06 13.83 -9.28
N VAL A 80 4.63 14.44 -10.38
CA VAL A 80 4.40 13.75 -11.66
C VAL A 80 5.20 14.41 -12.78
N GLY A 81 5.79 13.59 -13.64
CA GLY A 81 6.58 14.07 -14.79
C GLY A 81 8.03 14.43 -14.46
N THR A 82 8.54 14.05 -13.28
CA THR A 82 9.96 14.18 -12.93
C THR A 82 10.69 12.87 -13.23
N PRO A 83 11.70 12.85 -14.11
CA PRO A 83 12.52 11.66 -14.30
C PRO A 83 13.59 11.54 -13.20
N GLY A 84 13.91 10.29 -12.84
CA GLY A 84 15.08 9.95 -12.02
C GLY A 84 14.89 10.11 -10.50
N VAL A 85 15.94 9.73 -9.77
CA VAL A 85 15.94 9.58 -8.30
C VAL A 85 15.90 10.90 -7.53
N ALA A 86 16.07 12.03 -8.21
CA ALA A 86 16.00 13.35 -7.57
C ALA A 86 14.62 13.62 -6.97
N ALA A 87 13.55 13.14 -7.64
CA ALA A 87 12.19 13.20 -7.11
C ALA A 87 12.04 12.40 -5.81
N ASP A 88 12.59 11.18 -5.77
CA ASP A 88 12.55 10.32 -4.59
C ASP A 88 13.30 10.96 -3.40
N ALA A 89 14.46 11.58 -3.67
CA ALA A 89 15.22 12.32 -2.68
C ALA A 89 14.47 13.56 -2.17
N GLU A 90 13.82 14.32 -3.06
CA GLU A 90 12.98 15.47 -2.71
C GLU A 90 11.85 15.04 -1.76
N MET A 91 11.18 13.91 -2.04
CA MET A 91 10.12 13.38 -1.18
C MET A 91 10.64 12.94 0.19
N ALA A 92 11.81 12.29 0.25
CA ALA A 92 12.42 11.90 1.52
C ALA A 92 12.82 13.12 2.38
N MET A 93 13.38 14.16 1.77
CA MET A 93 13.71 15.41 2.48
C MET A 93 12.45 16.13 2.95
N MET A 94 11.43 16.25 2.10
CA MET A 94 10.15 16.85 2.46
C MET A 94 9.50 16.10 3.64
N MET A 95 9.50 14.77 3.62
CA MET A 95 8.97 13.97 4.73
C MET A 95 9.75 14.20 6.03
N ALA A 96 11.08 14.30 5.96
CA ALA A 96 11.91 14.64 7.12
C ALA A 96 11.56 16.02 7.70
N ASP A 97 11.39 17.02 6.85
CA ASP A 97 11.01 18.39 7.25
C ASP A 97 9.63 18.42 7.90
N VAL A 98 8.65 17.66 7.35
CA VAL A 98 7.31 17.53 7.94
C VAL A 98 7.38 16.91 9.34
N ILE A 99 8.13 15.83 9.51
CA ILE A 99 8.27 15.14 10.80
C ILE A 99 8.89 16.06 11.86
N GLU A 100 9.90 16.85 11.50
CA GLU A 100 10.51 17.82 12.41
C GLU A 100 9.63 19.02 12.72
N ALA A 101 8.87 19.52 11.73
CA ALA A 101 7.88 20.57 11.95
C ALA A 101 6.77 20.12 12.92
N LEU A 102 6.47 18.82 12.97
CA LEU A 102 5.55 18.21 13.94
C LEU A 102 6.17 18.02 15.33
N GLY A 103 7.45 18.37 15.52
CA GLY A 103 8.15 18.32 16.80
C GLY A 103 8.89 17.02 17.10
N ILE A 104 8.96 16.09 16.15
CA ILE A 104 9.74 14.86 16.27
C ILE A 104 11.18 15.19 15.86
N LYS A 105 12.13 15.04 16.78
CA LYS A 105 13.50 15.51 16.55
C LYS A 105 14.25 14.60 15.58
N ARG A 106 15.21 15.18 14.85
CA ARG A 106 16.20 14.40 14.09
C ARG A 106 16.87 13.39 15.02
N GLY A 107 16.93 12.13 14.58
CA GLY A 107 17.44 11.01 15.39
C GLY A 107 16.36 10.16 16.04
N ASP A 108 15.15 10.70 16.26
CA ASP A 108 14.01 9.95 16.81
C ASP A 108 13.21 9.22 15.71
N TYR A 109 13.57 9.42 14.44
CA TYR A 109 12.97 8.77 13.29
C TYR A 109 14.02 8.36 12.26
N VAL A 110 13.65 7.38 11.42
CA VAL A 110 14.44 6.94 10.26
C VAL A 110 13.54 6.82 9.05
N ILE A 111 14.03 7.25 7.89
CA ILE A 111 13.38 7.02 6.60
C ILE A 111 14.03 5.80 5.95
N ARG A 112 13.28 4.70 5.85
CA ARG A 112 13.74 3.47 5.20
C ARG A 112 13.42 3.53 3.71
N VAL A 113 14.42 3.37 2.87
CA VAL A 113 14.28 3.39 1.41
C VAL A 113 14.48 1.99 0.86
N ASN A 114 13.67 1.61 -0.13
CA ASN A 114 13.80 0.35 -0.85
C ASN A 114 13.56 0.60 -2.35
N ASN A 115 14.12 -0.27 -3.21
CA ASN A 115 13.91 -0.24 -4.65
C ASN A 115 13.35 -1.59 -5.11
N ARG A 116 12.16 -1.52 -5.71
CA ARG A 116 11.44 -2.69 -6.20
C ARG A 116 12.27 -3.55 -7.18
N LYS A 117 13.09 -2.90 -8.03
CA LYS A 117 13.94 -3.57 -9.02
C LYS A 117 15.00 -4.47 -8.37
N VAL A 118 15.52 -4.08 -7.20
CA VAL A 118 16.48 -4.91 -6.44
C VAL A 118 15.78 -6.17 -5.95
N LEU A 119 14.57 -6.03 -5.38
CA LEU A 119 13.80 -7.16 -4.90
C LEU A 119 13.35 -8.08 -6.05
N ASP A 120 12.99 -7.52 -7.19
CA ASP A 120 12.68 -8.28 -8.39
C ASP A 120 13.89 -9.06 -8.90
N GLY A 121 15.09 -8.47 -8.90
CA GLY A 121 16.33 -9.17 -9.25
C GLY A 121 16.68 -10.31 -8.27
N VAL A 122 16.41 -10.13 -6.97
CA VAL A 122 16.57 -11.21 -5.98
C VAL A 122 15.59 -12.35 -6.26
N LEU A 123 14.32 -12.03 -6.56
CA LEU A 123 13.31 -13.04 -6.90
C LEU A 123 13.69 -13.79 -8.18
N GLU A 124 14.22 -13.10 -9.18
CA GLU A 124 14.73 -13.70 -10.41
C GLU A 124 15.90 -14.66 -10.13
N ALA A 125 16.87 -14.23 -9.31
CA ALA A 125 18.05 -15.04 -8.97
C ALA A 125 17.70 -16.35 -8.23
N ILE A 126 16.56 -16.41 -7.53
CA ILE A 126 16.07 -17.62 -6.85
C ILE A 126 15.09 -18.44 -7.72
N GLY A 127 14.98 -18.12 -9.01
CA GLY A 127 14.14 -18.87 -9.96
C GLY A 127 12.66 -18.51 -9.91
N LEU A 128 12.30 -17.34 -9.35
CA LEU A 128 10.95 -16.79 -9.36
C LEU A 128 10.83 -15.61 -10.35
N GLY A 129 11.65 -15.60 -11.40
CA GLY A 129 11.47 -14.71 -12.55
C GLY A 129 10.30 -15.13 -13.44
N GLY A 130 9.99 -14.34 -14.47
CA GLY A 130 8.95 -14.67 -15.45
C GLY A 130 7.51 -14.41 -14.97
N ASP A 131 6.61 -14.30 -15.95
CA ASP A 131 5.19 -14.00 -15.72
C ASP A 131 4.44 -15.19 -15.10
N GLU A 132 4.90 -16.41 -15.38
CA GLU A 132 4.37 -17.65 -14.81
C GLU A 132 4.49 -17.71 -13.28
N ASN A 133 5.42 -16.94 -12.70
CA ASN A 133 5.66 -16.89 -11.26
C ASN A 133 4.98 -15.70 -10.56
N ILE A 134 4.19 -14.86 -11.24
CA ILE A 134 3.57 -13.65 -10.66
C ILE A 134 2.87 -13.95 -9.33
N SER A 135 1.99 -14.96 -9.30
CA SER A 135 1.26 -15.34 -8.09
C SER A 135 2.18 -15.79 -6.95
N ARG A 136 3.25 -16.52 -7.27
CA ARG A 136 4.25 -16.98 -6.28
C ARG A 136 5.06 -15.80 -5.75
N ARG A 137 5.53 -14.90 -6.63
CA ARG A 137 6.23 -13.66 -6.25
C ARG A 137 5.38 -12.84 -5.30
N LEU A 138 4.11 -12.59 -5.62
CA LEU A 138 3.19 -11.84 -4.77
C LEU A 138 3.05 -12.47 -3.38
N SER A 139 2.97 -13.80 -3.30
CA SER A 139 2.93 -14.52 -2.02
C SER A 139 4.23 -14.37 -1.23
N VAL A 140 5.40 -14.46 -1.88
CA VAL A 140 6.70 -14.23 -1.24
C VAL A 140 6.81 -12.81 -0.70
N LEU A 141 6.42 -11.82 -1.49
CA LEU A 141 6.47 -10.41 -1.12
C LEU A 141 5.57 -10.10 0.07
N ARG A 142 4.35 -10.63 0.08
CA ARG A 142 3.43 -10.53 1.22
C ARG A 142 3.96 -11.23 2.49
N ALA A 143 4.78 -12.27 2.33
CA ALA A 143 5.42 -12.92 3.48
C ALA A 143 6.60 -12.07 4.00
N ILE A 144 7.45 -11.54 3.12
CA ILE A 144 8.60 -10.68 3.47
C ILE A 144 8.12 -9.37 4.12
N ASP A 145 7.00 -8.79 3.68
CA ASP A 145 6.40 -7.59 4.29
C ASP A 145 6.11 -7.77 5.79
N LYS A 146 5.94 -9.02 6.24
CA LYS A 146 5.69 -9.36 7.64
C LYS A 146 6.96 -9.65 8.45
N LEU A 147 8.14 -9.51 7.84
CA LEU A 147 9.43 -9.85 8.46
C LEU A 147 9.66 -9.09 9.77
N ASP A 148 9.40 -7.78 9.79
CA ASP A 148 9.58 -6.95 11.00
C ASP A 148 8.66 -7.38 12.15
N LYS A 149 7.46 -7.89 11.81
CA LYS A 149 6.49 -8.35 12.80
C LYS A 149 6.81 -9.75 13.32
N PHE A 150 7.32 -10.62 12.47
CA PHE A 150 7.29 -12.07 12.68
C PHE A 150 8.66 -12.75 12.69
N GLY A 151 9.71 -12.03 12.29
CA GLY A 151 11.06 -12.54 12.15
C GLY A 151 11.21 -13.60 11.05
N PRO A 152 12.44 -14.05 10.77
CA PRO A 152 12.73 -15.01 9.70
C PRO A 152 11.96 -16.33 9.82
N GLU A 153 11.84 -16.87 11.04
CA GLU A 153 11.12 -18.13 11.26
C GLU A 153 9.62 -18.01 11.00
N GLY A 154 9.01 -16.89 11.40
CA GLY A 154 7.61 -16.63 11.10
C GLY A 154 7.35 -16.48 9.60
N VAL A 155 8.27 -15.86 8.86
CA VAL A 155 8.21 -15.76 7.40
C VAL A 155 8.37 -17.14 6.75
N LYS A 156 9.30 -17.98 7.21
CA LYS A 156 9.45 -19.36 6.72
C LYS A 156 8.15 -20.17 6.88
N LEU A 157 7.47 -20.03 8.03
CA LEU A 157 6.17 -20.68 8.25
C LEU A 157 5.10 -20.19 7.28
N LEU A 158 5.03 -18.88 7.02
CA LEU A 158 4.10 -18.29 6.06
C LEU A 158 4.33 -18.77 4.61
N LEU A 159 5.59 -19.07 4.26
CA LEU A 159 5.96 -19.63 2.96
C LEU A 159 5.75 -21.15 2.86
N GLY A 160 5.65 -21.83 4.00
CA GLY A 160 5.54 -23.29 4.11
C GLY A 160 4.15 -23.75 4.53
N LYS A 161 4.06 -24.41 5.69
CA LYS A 161 2.83 -25.06 6.19
C LYS A 161 1.74 -24.08 6.64
N GLY A 162 2.01 -22.77 6.59
CA GLY A 162 1.17 -21.74 7.19
C GLY A 162 1.59 -21.44 8.63
N ARG A 163 1.25 -20.22 9.08
CA ARG A 163 1.50 -19.76 10.44
C ARG A 163 0.18 -19.75 11.22
N TRP A 164 0.17 -20.40 12.38
CA TRP A 164 -0.94 -20.33 13.34
C TRP A 164 -0.67 -19.20 14.34
N ASP A 165 -1.54 -18.19 14.35
CA ASP A 165 -1.41 -17.02 15.23
C ASP A 165 -2.14 -17.16 16.58
N GLY A 166 -2.62 -18.37 16.90
CA GLY A 166 -3.41 -18.62 18.10
C GLY A 166 -4.89 -18.30 17.89
N GLY A 167 -5.69 -19.35 17.84
CA GLY A 167 -7.15 -19.37 17.89
C GLY A 167 -7.60 -20.70 18.51
N LYS A 168 -8.90 -20.94 18.69
CA LYS A 168 -9.39 -22.30 18.99
C LYS A 168 -9.33 -23.14 17.71
N GLU A 169 -8.79 -24.34 17.82
CA GLU A 169 -8.75 -25.31 16.74
C GLU A 169 -10.21 -25.63 16.30
N GLY A 170 -10.52 -25.47 15.01
CA GLY A 170 -11.86 -25.75 14.47
C GLY A 170 -12.81 -24.56 14.32
N GLU A 171 -12.43 -23.35 14.71
CA GLU A 171 -13.26 -22.14 14.53
C GLU A 171 -12.67 -21.18 13.46
N GLY A 172 -12.70 -21.63 12.20
CA GLY A 172 -12.50 -20.79 11.01
C GLY A 172 -13.80 -20.19 10.49
#